data_AF-A0A9E5WPI5-F1
#
_entry.id   AF-A0A9E5WPI5-F1
#
_cell.length_a   1.000
_cell.length_b   1.000
_cell.length_c   1.000
_cell.angle_alpha   90.00
_cell.angle_beta   90.00
_cell.angle_gamma   90.00
#
_symmetry.space_group_name_H-M   'P 1'
#
loop_
_entity.id
_entity.type
_entity.pdbx_description
1 polymer ?
#
loop_
_entity_poly.entity_id
_entity_poly.type
_entity_poly.pdbx_seq_one_letter_code
_entity_poly.pdbx_strand_id
1 'polypeptide(L)'
;MIYPVNTEYEIFSVGKRRHTLGAVFVLNHKKPLEIGVPPVRPVAEEARRQGALLDLDKHSWPWSLMLVPVMKVDLFELANNHMWRTQFFFRRWTIETKPQSMQIESDSHGMTERGWMQYGFQTYYALLNCGFRMRPTAGTASGVHPVPLGFSRVYVFLPKGFSYDRWIEGLDAGRSFVTTGPMLDIRFNDKPPGHGFNVMPGTPARCRVQGVAESLHRLDRIEVIANGTVVRQIRPKNQPRSAGGFRSPIDISLPLEGSVWIAVRCFEPRPNGRYRFAHTAPVYFDRPGHPVRPRRADVQFLVQRMEEELRRNTGVLDESALNEYREALGLYRRLLEKAR
;
A
#
# COMPACT_ATOMS: atom_id res chain seq x y z
N MET A 1 28.95 -0.72 9.74
CA MET A 1 28.45 0.14 8.65
C MET A 1 26.96 0.37 8.89
N ILE A 2 26.54 1.61 9.15
CA ILE A 2 25.12 1.99 9.20
C ILE A 2 24.75 2.39 7.77
N TYR A 3 23.83 1.66 7.14
CA TYR A 3 23.58 1.78 5.70
C TYR A 3 22.59 2.92 5.37
N PRO A 4 21.34 2.93 5.88
CA PRO A 4 20.48 4.11 5.76
C PRO A 4 20.65 5.12 6.88
N VAL A 5 20.52 6.39 6.53
CA VAL A 5 19.83 7.35 7.38
C VAL A 5 18.36 7.30 6.97
N ASN A 6 17.49 7.02 7.94
CA ASN A 6 16.04 7.04 7.76
C ASN A 6 15.47 8.05 8.75
N THR A 7 14.48 8.83 8.32
CA THR A 7 13.80 9.80 9.17
C THR A 7 12.31 9.50 9.19
N GLU A 8 11.72 9.48 10.37
CA GLU A 8 10.28 9.48 10.56
C GLU A 8 9.84 10.89 10.94
N TYR A 9 8.89 11.44 10.19
CA TYR A 9 8.18 12.65 10.58
C TYR A 9 6.86 12.25 11.22
N GLU A 10 6.84 12.16 12.56
CA GLU A 10 5.64 11.83 13.33
C GLU A 10 5.12 13.07 14.09
N ILE A 11 3.95 13.56 13.69
CA ILE A 11 3.43 14.85 14.13
C ILE A 11 2.18 14.67 14.98
N PHE A 12 2.35 14.87 16.29
CA PHE A 12 1.26 14.88 17.29
C PHE A 12 0.90 16.28 17.78
N SER A 13 1.71 17.28 17.46
CA SER A 13 1.50 18.68 17.82
C SER A 13 1.97 19.61 16.72
N VAL A 14 1.29 20.74 16.57
CA VAL A 14 1.68 21.84 15.68
C VAL A 14 1.86 23.08 16.54
N GLY A 15 3.07 23.63 16.55
CA GLY A 15 3.47 24.63 17.52
C GLY A 15 3.25 24.13 18.95
N LYS A 16 2.46 24.86 19.74
CA LYS A 16 2.11 24.47 21.13
C LYS A 16 0.80 23.68 21.25
N ARG A 17 0.08 23.45 20.14
CA ARG A 17 -1.23 22.81 20.15
C ARG A 17 -1.10 21.32 19.86
N ARG A 18 -1.69 20.47 20.70
CA ARG A 18 -1.85 19.04 20.39
C ARG A 18 -2.77 18.90 19.19
N HIS A 19 -2.23 18.38 18.09
CA HIS A 19 -2.91 18.26 16.81
C HIS A 19 -2.21 17.22 15.96
N THR A 20 -2.74 16.00 15.97
CA THR A 20 -2.14 14.88 15.22
C THR A 20 -2.33 15.05 13.73
N LEU A 21 -1.26 14.96 12.94
CA LEU A 21 -1.31 14.85 11.48
C LEU A 21 -1.01 13.42 11.03
N GLY A 22 -0.06 12.74 11.69
CA GLY A 22 0.32 11.35 11.42
C GLY A 22 1.82 11.18 11.22
N ALA A 23 2.19 10.12 10.51
CA ALA A 23 3.58 9.79 10.19
C ALA A 23 3.83 9.63 8.68
N VAL A 24 5.06 9.94 8.26
CA VAL A 24 5.64 9.61 6.94
C VAL A 24 7.13 9.34 7.11
N PHE A 25 7.65 8.35 6.39
CA PHE A 25 9.06 7.99 6.45
C PHE A 25 9.83 8.47 5.22
N VAL A 26 11.05 8.93 5.43
CA VAL A 26 12.06 9.14 4.39
C VAL A 26 13.10 8.04 4.52
N LEU A 27 13.19 7.17 3.53
CA LEU A 27 14.05 5.99 3.54
C LEU A 27 15.26 6.19 2.65
N ASN A 28 16.45 5.79 3.12
CA ASN A 28 17.71 5.85 2.36
C ASN A 28 18.13 7.28 1.96
N HIS A 29 17.85 8.29 2.79
CA HIS A 29 18.49 9.59 2.58
C HIS A 29 19.97 9.52 3.02
N LYS A 30 20.81 10.36 2.41
CA LYS A 30 22.28 10.32 2.53
C LYS A 30 22.81 11.26 3.62
N LYS A 31 22.07 12.30 3.96
CA LYS A 31 22.37 13.28 5.01
C LYS A 31 21.12 13.52 5.85
N PRO A 32 21.24 13.73 7.18
CA PRO A 32 20.11 14.11 8.02
C PRO A 32 19.26 15.24 7.43
N LEU A 33 17.94 15.16 7.59
CA LEU A 33 17.03 16.20 7.16
C LEU A 33 16.84 17.20 8.29
N GLU A 34 17.18 18.46 8.05
CA GLU A 34 17.05 19.57 9.02
C GLU A 34 15.82 20.45 8.71
N ILE A 35 14.87 19.90 7.96
CA ILE A 35 13.65 20.59 7.51
C ILE A 35 12.48 20.18 8.41
N GLY A 36 11.80 21.16 9.02
CA GLY A 36 10.60 20.94 9.81
C GLY A 36 9.35 20.74 8.95
N VAL A 37 8.29 20.19 9.55
CA VAL A 37 6.97 20.04 8.92
C VAL A 37 5.86 20.41 9.92
N PRO A 38 4.67 20.82 9.45
CA PRO A 38 4.31 21.15 8.06
C PRO A 38 4.84 22.54 7.62
N PRO A 39 4.91 22.88 6.31
CA PRO A 39 4.50 22.09 5.12
C PRO A 39 5.45 20.92 4.80
N VAL A 40 5.00 19.96 3.97
CA VAL A 40 5.76 18.72 3.70
C VAL A 40 6.52 18.70 2.37
N ARG A 41 6.17 19.57 1.41
CA ARG A 41 6.80 19.61 0.08
C ARG A 41 8.33 19.81 0.13
N PRO A 42 8.90 20.71 0.95
CA PRO A 42 10.36 20.88 1.00
C PRO A 42 11.10 19.62 1.45
N VAL A 43 10.50 18.84 2.36
CA VAL A 43 11.03 17.53 2.78
C VAL A 43 11.04 16.55 1.62
N ALA A 44 9.94 16.48 0.85
CA ALA A 44 9.86 15.60 -0.31
C ALA A 44 10.91 15.97 -1.38
N GLU A 45 11.09 17.25 -1.65
CA GLU A 45 12.08 17.73 -2.62
C GLU A 45 13.52 17.39 -2.21
N GLU A 46 13.87 17.60 -0.93
CA GLU A 46 15.19 17.24 -0.42
C GLU A 46 15.40 15.72 -0.41
N ALA A 47 14.40 14.94 0.02
CA ALA A 47 14.46 13.49 -0.04
C ALA A 47 14.77 13.00 -1.47
N ARG A 48 14.10 13.58 -2.47
CA ARG A 48 14.33 13.26 -3.89
C ARG A 48 15.74 13.63 -4.36
N ARG A 49 16.26 14.79 -3.96
CA ARG A 49 17.65 15.18 -4.27
C ARG A 49 18.67 14.16 -3.73
N GLN A 50 18.36 13.53 -2.61
CA GLN A 50 19.21 12.50 -2.00
C GLN A 50 18.96 11.07 -2.53
N GLY A 51 18.02 10.88 -3.47
CA GLY A 51 17.66 9.55 -3.98
C GLY A 51 16.89 8.69 -2.97
N ALA A 52 16.24 9.31 -1.99
CA ALA A 52 15.45 8.64 -0.97
C ALA A 52 14.05 8.26 -1.49
N LEU A 53 13.46 7.26 -0.84
CA LEU A 53 12.07 6.85 -1.03
C LEU A 53 11.20 7.42 0.08
N LEU A 54 9.95 7.73 -0.23
CA LEU A 54 8.96 8.23 0.72
C LEU A 54 7.93 7.14 1.02
N ASP A 55 7.75 6.78 2.29
CA ASP A 55 6.82 5.72 2.72
C ASP A 55 5.67 6.24 3.56
N LEU A 56 4.45 5.86 3.17
CA LEU A 56 3.23 6.18 3.87
C LEU A 56 2.98 5.18 4.99
N ASP A 57 3.24 5.57 6.25
CA ASP A 57 3.09 4.72 7.45
C ASP A 57 1.70 4.07 7.54
N LYS A 58 0.63 4.87 7.41
CA LYS A 58 -0.75 4.38 7.43
C LYS A 58 -1.60 5.18 6.47
N HIS A 59 -2.51 4.48 5.81
CA HIS A 59 -3.53 5.07 4.96
C HIS A 59 -4.54 5.96 5.68
N SER A 60 -4.72 5.78 7.00
CA SER A 60 -5.77 6.43 7.77
C SER A 60 -5.32 7.59 8.63
N TRP A 61 -4.03 7.97 8.63
CA TRP A 61 -3.64 9.19 9.32
C TRP A 61 -4.29 10.43 8.69
N PRO A 62 -4.58 11.47 9.49
CA PRO A 62 -5.19 12.70 9.01
C PRO A 62 -4.55 13.28 7.73
N TRP A 63 -3.22 13.37 7.66
CA TRP A 63 -2.57 13.93 6.47
C TRP A 63 -2.33 12.95 5.32
N SER A 64 -2.53 11.65 5.50
CA SER A 64 -1.96 10.62 4.60
C SER A 64 -2.38 10.77 3.16
N LEU A 65 -3.67 11.04 2.93
CA LEU A 65 -4.21 11.18 1.60
C LEU A 65 -3.82 12.52 0.93
N MET A 66 -3.38 13.52 1.70
CA MET A 66 -2.77 14.73 1.15
C MET A 66 -1.33 14.47 0.72
N LEU A 67 -0.57 13.72 1.53
CA LEU A 67 0.84 13.42 1.25
C LEU A 67 1.03 12.76 -0.11
N VAL A 68 0.16 11.82 -0.49
CA VAL A 68 0.28 11.02 -1.72
C VAL A 68 0.55 11.89 -2.96
N PRO A 69 -0.31 12.85 -3.35
CA PRO A 69 -0.05 13.72 -4.49
C PRO A 69 0.99 14.81 -4.22
N VAL A 70 1.05 15.36 -3.01
CA VAL A 70 1.91 16.52 -2.69
C VAL A 70 3.38 16.14 -2.62
N MET A 71 3.68 15.06 -1.89
CA MET A 71 5.04 14.53 -1.76
C MET A 71 5.39 13.52 -2.87
N LYS A 72 4.40 13.10 -3.68
CA LYS A 72 4.53 12.02 -4.66
C LYS A 72 5.05 10.75 -3.98
N VAL A 73 4.34 10.31 -2.94
CA VAL A 73 4.78 9.21 -2.07
C VAL A 73 5.00 7.92 -2.87
N ASP A 74 6.06 7.20 -2.54
CA ASP A 74 6.51 6.02 -3.27
C ASP A 74 5.90 4.74 -2.80
N LEU A 75 5.86 4.60 -1.48
CA LEU A 75 5.65 3.35 -0.79
C LEU A 75 4.37 3.47 0.04
N PHE A 76 3.64 2.37 0.13
CA PHE A 76 2.41 2.27 0.91
C PHE A 76 2.55 1.10 1.87
N GLU A 77 2.54 1.36 3.18
CA GLU A 77 2.59 0.31 4.19
C GLU A 77 1.28 -0.49 4.23
N LEU A 78 1.17 -1.44 3.31
CA LEU A 78 0.01 -2.30 3.15
C LEU A 78 -0.08 -3.31 4.30
N ALA A 79 1.08 -3.71 4.84
CA ALA A 79 1.20 -4.45 6.09
C ALA A 79 1.76 -3.53 7.21
N ASN A 80 1.05 -2.43 7.49
CA ASN A 80 1.42 -1.46 8.52
C ASN A 80 1.40 -2.04 9.95
N ASN A 81 1.84 -1.21 10.87
CA ASN A 81 2.00 -1.45 12.31
C ASN A 81 0.69 -1.74 13.08
N HIS A 82 -0.48 -1.70 12.44
CA HIS A 82 -1.75 -2.17 13.01
C HIS A 82 -2.11 -3.61 12.58
N MET A 83 -1.24 -4.27 11.79
CA MET A 83 -1.30 -5.70 11.53
C MET A 83 -0.59 -6.46 12.65
N TRP A 84 -1.34 -7.11 13.54
CA TRP A 84 -0.78 -7.66 14.77
C TRP A 84 -0.67 -9.18 14.79
N ARG A 85 0.40 -9.69 15.41
CA ARG A 85 0.51 -11.13 15.70
C ARG A 85 -0.44 -11.57 16.80
N THR A 86 -0.81 -10.67 17.70
CA THR A 86 -1.77 -10.82 18.79
C THR A 86 -3.15 -10.26 18.40
N GLN A 87 -4.14 -10.34 19.29
CA GLN A 87 -5.48 -9.82 19.03
C GLN A 87 -5.47 -8.35 18.60
N PHE A 88 -6.15 -8.03 17.50
CA PHE A 88 -6.29 -6.66 17.03
C PHE A 88 -7.07 -5.79 18.03
N PHE A 89 -6.43 -4.73 18.55
CA PHE A 89 -6.98 -3.90 19.63
C PHE A 89 -7.44 -2.51 19.15
N PHE A 90 -6.92 -2.00 18.04
CA PHE A 90 -7.26 -0.68 17.49
C PHE A 90 -8.57 -0.66 16.69
N ARG A 91 -9.62 -1.23 17.27
CA ARG A 91 -10.92 -1.45 16.61
C ARG A 91 -11.67 -0.16 16.26
N ARG A 92 -11.43 0.92 17.01
CA ARG A 92 -12.05 2.24 16.79
C ARG A 92 -11.11 3.27 16.18
N TRP A 93 -9.89 2.87 15.83
CA TRP A 93 -8.93 3.77 15.24
C TRP A 93 -9.43 4.30 13.91
N THR A 94 -9.61 5.62 13.79
CA THR A 94 -10.03 6.31 12.55
C THR A 94 -11.35 5.80 11.96
N ILE A 95 -12.19 5.15 12.78
CA ILE A 95 -13.41 4.48 12.33
C ILE A 95 -14.43 5.47 11.73
N GLU A 96 -14.42 6.70 12.21
CA GLU A 96 -15.21 7.83 11.73
C GLU A 96 -14.85 8.24 10.29
N THR A 97 -13.62 7.96 9.86
CA THR A 97 -13.13 8.28 8.50
C THR A 97 -13.38 7.16 7.50
N LYS A 98 -13.93 6.03 7.95
CA LYS A 98 -14.13 4.82 7.13
C LYS A 98 -15.20 5.08 6.07
N PRO A 99 -14.88 4.96 4.77
CA PRO A 99 -15.87 5.17 3.72
C PRO A 99 -16.91 4.05 3.73
N GLN A 100 -18.19 4.43 3.74
CA GLN A 100 -19.31 3.49 3.68
C GLN A 100 -19.27 2.66 2.38
N SER A 101 -18.86 3.27 1.27
CA SER A 101 -18.75 2.64 -0.05
C SER A 101 -17.80 1.43 -0.09
N MET A 102 -16.82 1.36 0.81
CA MET A 102 -15.87 0.25 0.87
C MET A 102 -16.39 -0.97 1.65
N GLN A 103 -17.56 -0.88 2.30
CA GLN A 103 -18.19 -1.99 3.03
C GLN A 103 -17.25 -2.69 4.02
N ILE A 104 -16.39 -1.91 4.69
CA ILE A 104 -15.38 -2.42 5.61
C ILE A 104 -16.02 -3.15 6.80
N GLU A 105 -15.60 -4.39 7.04
CA GLU A 105 -16.12 -5.26 8.10
C GLU A 105 -15.94 -4.66 9.51
N SER A 106 -17.02 -4.68 10.29
CA SER A 106 -17.08 -4.19 11.67
C SER A 106 -18.16 -4.92 12.46
N ASP A 107 -18.05 -4.91 13.79
CA ASP A 107 -19.08 -5.37 14.72
C ASP A 107 -19.39 -4.26 15.77
N SER A 108 -20.12 -4.61 16.84
CA SER A 108 -20.49 -3.67 17.92
C SER A 108 -19.31 -3.02 18.64
N HIS A 109 -18.10 -3.57 18.52
CA HIS A 109 -16.88 -3.05 19.15
C HIS A 109 -16.03 -2.19 18.19
N GLY A 110 -16.33 -2.19 16.90
CA GLY A 110 -15.62 -1.44 15.86
C GLY A 110 -15.14 -2.34 14.72
N MET A 111 -14.12 -1.90 13.97
CA MET A 111 -13.51 -2.68 12.89
C MET A 111 -12.96 -4.01 13.41
N THR A 112 -13.12 -5.06 12.62
CA THR A 112 -12.44 -6.35 12.84
C THR A 112 -11.01 -6.29 12.29
N GLU A 113 -10.17 -7.28 12.62
CA GLU A 113 -8.84 -7.45 12.00
C GLU A 113 -8.97 -7.54 10.46
N ARG A 114 -10.02 -8.20 9.96
CA ARG A 114 -10.32 -8.25 8.53
C ARG A 114 -10.74 -6.90 7.98
N GLY A 115 -11.60 -6.17 8.69
CA GLY A 115 -12.00 -4.82 8.31
C GLY A 115 -10.79 -3.89 8.13
N TRP A 116 -9.84 -3.93 9.06
CA TRP A 116 -8.62 -3.15 8.96
C TRP A 116 -7.80 -3.48 7.69
N MET A 117 -7.59 -4.78 7.41
CA MET A 117 -6.93 -5.20 6.17
C MET A 117 -7.68 -4.76 4.92
N GLN A 118 -9.01 -4.89 4.91
CA GLN A 118 -9.85 -4.44 3.79
C GLN A 118 -9.72 -2.94 3.57
N TYR A 119 -9.67 -2.14 4.64
CA TYR A 119 -9.55 -0.68 4.54
C TYR A 119 -8.21 -0.29 3.93
N GLY A 120 -7.12 -0.91 4.38
CA GLY A 120 -5.79 -0.73 3.80
C GLY A 120 -5.74 -1.12 2.32
N PHE A 121 -6.24 -2.32 1.96
CA PHE A 121 -6.27 -2.78 0.57
C PHE A 121 -7.10 -1.87 -0.33
N GLN A 122 -8.32 -1.51 0.08
CA GLN A 122 -9.21 -0.72 -0.76
C GLN A 122 -8.71 0.72 -0.91
N THR A 123 -8.11 1.31 0.13
CA THR A 123 -7.45 2.62 0.02
C THR A 123 -6.24 2.56 -0.92
N TYR A 124 -5.40 1.53 -0.79
CA TYR A 124 -4.28 1.32 -1.71
C TYR A 124 -4.76 1.19 -3.16
N TYR A 125 -5.78 0.38 -3.41
CA TYR A 125 -6.34 0.18 -4.75
C TYR A 125 -7.01 1.44 -5.32
N ALA A 126 -7.67 2.23 -4.48
CA ALA A 126 -8.22 3.53 -4.88
C ALA A 126 -7.12 4.47 -5.39
N LEU A 127 -5.99 4.53 -4.68
CA LEU A 127 -4.83 5.33 -5.07
C LEU A 127 -4.16 4.79 -6.35
N LEU A 128 -3.97 3.47 -6.47
CA LEU A 128 -3.46 2.86 -7.71
C LEU A 128 -4.35 3.18 -8.90
N ASN A 129 -5.68 3.09 -8.73
CA ASN A 129 -6.65 3.41 -9.76
C ASN A 129 -6.68 4.91 -10.12
N CYS A 130 -6.22 5.79 -9.22
CA CYS A 130 -6.01 7.20 -9.48
C CYS A 130 -4.69 7.50 -10.22
N GLY A 131 -3.89 6.47 -10.51
CA GLY A 131 -2.62 6.58 -11.24
C GLY A 131 -1.38 6.69 -10.34
N PHE A 132 -1.53 6.67 -9.01
CA PHE A 132 -0.39 6.66 -8.10
C PHE A 132 0.23 5.26 -8.06
N ARG A 133 1.38 5.06 -8.72
CA ARG A 133 2.06 3.76 -8.80
C ARG A 133 2.88 3.44 -7.55
N MET A 134 2.22 3.41 -6.40
CA MET A 134 2.87 3.16 -5.11
C MET A 134 3.23 1.68 -4.96
N ARG A 135 4.41 1.38 -4.41
CA ARG A 135 4.88 0.00 -4.17
C ARG A 135 4.54 -0.40 -2.73
N PRO A 136 4.07 -1.63 -2.47
CA PRO A 136 3.65 -2.01 -1.13
C PRO A 136 4.88 -2.26 -0.24
N THR A 137 4.79 -1.80 1.00
CA THR A 137 5.77 -1.98 2.08
C THR A 137 5.12 -2.45 3.37
N ALA A 138 5.94 -2.60 4.41
CA ALA A 138 5.53 -3.13 5.69
C ALA A 138 6.40 -2.57 6.82
N GLY A 139 5.77 -2.04 7.85
CA GLY A 139 6.39 -1.65 9.11
C GLY A 139 5.66 -2.33 10.27
N THR A 140 6.40 -2.93 11.22
CA THR A 140 5.78 -3.59 12.38
C THR A 140 5.65 -2.66 13.60
N ALA A 141 6.45 -1.58 13.67
CA ALA A 141 6.62 -0.74 14.86
C ALA A 141 6.93 -1.54 16.14
N SER A 142 7.82 -2.53 16.03
CA SER A 142 8.28 -3.31 17.18
C SER A 142 8.97 -2.41 18.20
N GLY A 143 8.56 -2.55 19.46
CA GLY A 143 8.95 -1.65 20.56
C GLY A 143 7.86 -0.65 20.95
N VAL A 144 6.93 -0.32 20.03
CA VAL A 144 5.75 0.53 20.29
C VAL A 144 4.47 -0.31 20.43
N HIS A 145 4.35 -1.40 19.65
CA HIS A 145 3.21 -2.31 19.69
C HIS A 145 3.61 -3.72 20.15
N PRO A 146 2.66 -4.54 20.66
CA PRO A 146 2.92 -5.90 21.13
C PRO A 146 3.12 -6.89 19.97
N VAL A 147 3.98 -6.54 19.02
CA VAL A 147 4.21 -7.26 17.77
C VAL A 147 5.72 -7.54 17.63
N PRO A 148 6.13 -8.81 17.43
CA PRO A 148 7.54 -9.16 17.36
C PRO A 148 8.19 -8.58 16.11
N LEU A 149 9.50 -8.33 16.19
CA LEU A 149 10.30 -7.83 15.07
C LEU A 149 10.06 -8.67 13.81
N GLY A 150 9.77 -7.98 12.71
CA GLY A 150 9.59 -8.59 11.39
C GLY A 150 8.32 -9.43 11.26
N PHE A 151 7.28 -9.17 12.06
CA PHE A 151 5.97 -9.80 11.84
C PHE A 151 5.38 -9.38 10.49
N SER A 152 5.21 -8.08 10.26
CA SER A 152 4.96 -7.52 8.94
C SER A 152 6.30 -7.29 8.24
N ARG A 153 6.41 -7.73 6.98
CA ARG A 153 7.67 -7.68 6.22
C ARG A 153 7.44 -7.49 4.74
N VAL A 154 8.39 -6.86 4.07
CA VAL A 154 8.50 -6.79 2.62
C VAL A 154 9.71 -7.60 2.17
N TYR A 155 9.51 -8.50 1.20
CA TYR A 155 10.59 -9.22 0.55
C TYR A 155 10.86 -8.60 -0.81
N VAL A 156 12.14 -8.46 -1.16
CA VAL A 156 12.59 -7.88 -2.43
C VAL A 156 13.41 -8.92 -3.18
N PHE A 157 13.08 -9.16 -4.46
CA PHE A 157 13.77 -10.12 -5.30
C PHE A 157 15.09 -9.53 -5.82
N LEU A 158 16.20 -10.14 -5.39
CA LEU A 158 17.57 -9.73 -5.70
C LEU A 158 18.33 -10.85 -6.43
N PRO A 159 18.24 -10.94 -7.77
CA PRO A 159 18.83 -12.05 -8.52
C PRO A 159 20.37 -12.08 -8.48
N LYS A 160 21.01 -10.95 -8.14
CA LYS A 160 22.47 -10.80 -8.05
C LYS A 160 22.98 -10.79 -6.59
N GLY A 161 22.20 -11.32 -5.66
CA GLY A 161 22.53 -11.30 -4.23
C GLY A 161 22.33 -9.93 -3.57
N PHE A 162 22.52 -9.91 -2.25
CA PHE A 162 22.26 -8.73 -1.42
C PHE A 162 23.38 -7.69 -1.50
N SER A 163 22.98 -6.45 -1.76
CA SER A 163 23.61 -5.25 -1.22
C SER A 163 22.48 -4.28 -0.83
N TYR A 164 22.76 -3.34 0.07
CA TYR A 164 21.74 -2.39 0.51
C TYR A 164 21.19 -1.56 -0.65
N ASP A 165 22.06 -1.02 -1.52
CA ASP A 165 21.64 -0.26 -2.70
C ASP A 165 20.77 -1.08 -3.65
N ARG A 166 21.14 -2.34 -3.93
CA ARG A 166 20.33 -3.24 -4.76
C ARG A 166 18.98 -3.56 -4.13
N TRP A 167 18.92 -3.63 -2.80
CA TRP A 167 17.67 -3.81 -2.07
C TRP A 167 16.75 -2.60 -2.23
N ILE A 168 17.27 -1.38 -2.09
CA ILE A 168 16.51 -0.14 -2.33
C ILE A 168 16.05 -0.04 -3.78
N GLU A 169 16.93 -0.26 -4.76
CA GLU A 169 16.56 -0.29 -6.18
C GLU A 169 15.49 -1.35 -6.51
N GLY A 170 15.55 -2.50 -5.83
CA GLY A 170 14.56 -3.57 -5.99
C GLY A 170 13.20 -3.22 -5.37
N LEU A 171 13.21 -2.57 -4.22
CA LEU A 171 11.99 -2.05 -3.60
C LEU A 171 11.37 -0.94 -4.45
N ASP A 172 12.19 -0.01 -4.92
CA ASP A 172 11.78 1.10 -5.79
C ASP A 172 11.14 0.58 -7.08
N ALA A 173 11.76 -0.41 -7.72
CA ALA A 173 11.21 -1.08 -8.89
C ALA A 173 10.00 -1.99 -8.61
N GLY A 174 9.55 -2.10 -7.35
CA GLY A 174 8.42 -2.92 -6.95
C GLY A 174 8.64 -4.42 -7.14
N ARG A 175 9.89 -4.90 -7.18
CA ARG A 175 10.22 -6.34 -7.28
C ARG A 175 9.98 -7.03 -5.94
N SER A 176 8.79 -6.87 -5.38
CA SER A 176 8.50 -7.17 -3.99
C SER A 176 7.12 -7.79 -3.76
N PHE A 177 6.97 -8.36 -2.57
CA PHE A 177 5.67 -8.64 -1.97
C PHE A 177 5.74 -8.34 -0.47
N VAL A 178 4.60 -8.00 0.10
CA VAL A 178 4.43 -7.81 1.55
C VAL A 178 3.75 -9.01 2.16
N THR A 179 4.05 -9.32 3.42
CA THR A 179 3.45 -10.45 4.11
C THR A 179 3.45 -10.32 5.64
N THR A 180 2.52 -11.04 6.26
CA THR A 180 2.46 -11.33 7.70
C THR A 180 2.61 -12.84 8.01
N GLY A 181 2.96 -13.66 7.01
CA GLY A 181 3.17 -15.10 7.16
C GLY A 181 3.38 -15.83 5.82
N PRO A 182 2.37 -15.86 4.93
CA PRO A 182 2.47 -16.53 3.63
C PRO A 182 3.58 -15.96 2.73
N MET A 183 4.11 -16.76 1.83
CA MET A 183 5.14 -16.36 0.87
C MET A 183 4.58 -16.45 -0.54
N LEU A 184 4.96 -15.51 -1.40
CA LEU A 184 4.57 -15.44 -2.81
C LEU A 184 5.82 -15.38 -3.68
N ASP A 185 6.00 -16.37 -4.56
CA ASP A 185 6.92 -16.29 -5.70
C ASP A 185 6.08 -16.38 -6.97
N ILE A 186 5.75 -15.20 -7.51
CA ILE A 186 4.79 -15.04 -8.60
C ILE A 186 5.46 -14.30 -9.75
N ARG A 187 5.17 -14.73 -10.97
CA ARG A 187 5.57 -14.08 -12.21
C ARG A 187 4.33 -13.74 -13.04
N PHE A 188 4.40 -12.60 -13.72
CA PHE A 188 3.41 -12.11 -14.66
C PHE A 188 4.07 -12.06 -16.03
N ASN A 189 3.64 -12.87 -17.00
CA ASN A 189 4.33 -13.02 -18.31
C ASN A 189 5.86 -13.18 -18.14
N ASP A 190 6.27 -14.08 -17.25
CA ASP A 190 7.68 -14.37 -16.89
C ASP A 190 8.46 -13.20 -16.23
N LYS A 191 7.81 -12.05 -15.96
CA LYS A 191 8.41 -10.91 -15.27
C LYS A 191 8.06 -10.90 -13.77
N PRO A 192 8.94 -10.32 -12.92
CA PRO A 192 8.63 -10.13 -11.50
C PRO A 192 7.49 -9.12 -11.29
N PRO A 193 6.92 -9.06 -10.07
CA PRO A 193 6.13 -7.92 -9.60
C PRO A 193 6.84 -6.57 -9.88
N GLY A 194 6.06 -5.50 -10.03
CA GLY A 194 6.56 -4.15 -10.30
C GLY A 194 6.86 -3.84 -11.77
N HIS A 195 6.89 -4.85 -12.65
CA HIS A 195 7.14 -4.64 -14.08
C HIS A 195 6.00 -3.87 -14.77
N GLY A 196 6.36 -2.95 -15.67
CA GLY A 196 5.44 -2.25 -16.58
C GLY A 196 5.53 -2.83 -17.99
N PHE A 197 4.37 -3.19 -18.55
CA PHE A 197 4.20 -3.69 -19.90
C PHE A 197 3.49 -2.63 -20.74
N ASN A 198 4.02 -2.34 -21.93
CA ASN A 198 3.33 -1.51 -22.91
C ASN A 198 2.46 -2.40 -23.79
N VAL A 199 1.15 -2.13 -23.84
CA VAL A 199 0.19 -2.86 -24.65
C VAL A 199 -0.12 -2.07 -25.91
N MET A 200 0.23 -2.65 -27.06
CA MET A 200 -0.03 -2.04 -28.37
C MET A 200 -1.53 -1.88 -28.63
N PRO A 201 -1.97 -0.74 -29.20
CA PRO A 201 -3.36 -0.55 -29.63
C PRO A 201 -3.81 -1.67 -30.58
N GLY A 202 -5.07 -2.09 -30.47
CA GLY A 202 -5.66 -3.12 -31.32
C GLY A 202 -5.17 -4.57 -31.09
N THR A 203 -4.21 -4.79 -30.19
CA THR A 203 -3.68 -6.14 -29.90
C THR A 203 -4.35 -6.73 -28.66
N PRO A 204 -4.96 -7.93 -28.75
CA PRO A 204 -5.40 -8.66 -27.58
C PRO A 204 -4.21 -8.92 -26.65
N ALA A 205 -4.30 -8.45 -25.41
CA ALA A 205 -3.26 -8.68 -24.41
C ALA A 205 -3.74 -9.70 -23.39
N ARG A 206 -2.81 -10.51 -22.89
CA ARG A 206 -3.05 -11.49 -21.84
C ARG A 206 -2.00 -11.34 -20.75
N CYS A 207 -2.42 -11.62 -19.52
CA CYS A 207 -1.52 -11.80 -18.40
C CYS A 207 -1.56 -13.26 -17.95
N ARG A 208 -0.47 -13.98 -18.17
CA ARG A 208 -0.22 -15.27 -17.52
C ARG A 208 0.35 -15.01 -16.13
N VAL A 209 -0.36 -15.47 -15.11
CA VAL A 209 0.06 -15.44 -13.71
C VAL A 209 0.49 -16.84 -13.32
N GLN A 210 1.76 -17.00 -12.99
CA GLN A 210 2.33 -18.30 -12.63
C GLN A 210 3.21 -18.19 -11.39
N GLY A 211 3.40 -19.31 -10.70
CA GLY A 211 4.29 -19.39 -9.55
C GLY A 211 3.65 -20.13 -8.40
N VAL A 212 4.00 -19.76 -7.17
CA VAL A 212 3.53 -20.44 -5.96
C VAL A 212 3.16 -19.50 -4.83
N ALA A 213 2.15 -19.92 -4.08
CA ALA A 213 1.89 -19.44 -2.74
C ALA A 213 2.26 -20.54 -1.73
N GLU A 214 3.07 -20.20 -0.74
CA GLU A 214 3.51 -21.12 0.30
C GLU A 214 3.17 -20.55 1.68
N SER A 215 2.84 -21.40 2.64
CA SER A 215 2.59 -20.95 4.00
C SER A 215 2.77 -22.06 5.03
N LEU A 216 3.01 -21.71 6.28
CA LEU A 216 3.16 -22.69 7.35
C LEU A 216 1.83 -23.40 7.66
N HIS A 217 0.69 -22.70 7.54
CA HIS A 217 -0.64 -23.28 7.67
C HIS A 217 -1.38 -23.25 6.33
N ARG A 218 -2.53 -23.92 6.27
CA ARG A 218 -3.31 -24.02 5.02
C ARG A 218 -3.84 -22.63 4.63
N LEU A 219 -3.67 -22.27 3.37
CA LEU A 219 -4.32 -21.10 2.78
C LEU A 219 -5.79 -21.40 2.52
N ASP A 220 -6.68 -20.43 2.74
CA ASP A 220 -8.11 -20.58 2.39
C ASP A 220 -8.40 -20.15 0.94
N ARG A 221 -7.74 -19.08 0.46
CA ARG A 221 -7.88 -18.56 -0.90
C ARG A 221 -6.63 -17.83 -1.38
N ILE A 222 -6.44 -17.88 -2.69
CA ILE A 222 -5.52 -17.03 -3.45
C ILE A 222 -6.37 -16.22 -4.43
N GLU A 223 -6.10 -14.94 -4.56
CA GLU A 223 -6.87 -14.01 -5.38
C GLU A 223 -5.95 -13.27 -6.33
N VAL A 224 -6.34 -13.20 -7.60
CA VAL A 224 -5.75 -12.31 -8.60
C VAL A 224 -6.63 -11.08 -8.71
N ILE A 225 -6.04 -9.93 -8.46
CA ILE A 225 -6.69 -8.63 -8.42
C ILE A 225 -6.35 -7.87 -9.70
N ALA A 226 -7.35 -7.27 -10.34
CA ALA A 226 -7.16 -6.33 -11.44
C ALA A 226 -7.94 -5.05 -11.15
N ASN A 227 -7.27 -3.89 -11.17
CA ASN A 227 -7.89 -2.58 -10.91
C ASN A 227 -8.76 -2.52 -9.64
N GLY A 228 -8.38 -3.26 -8.59
CA GLY A 228 -9.06 -3.32 -7.29
C GLY A 228 -10.16 -4.37 -7.18
N THR A 229 -10.44 -5.13 -8.24
CA THR A 229 -11.45 -6.19 -8.27
C THR A 229 -10.81 -7.57 -8.32
N VAL A 230 -11.37 -8.54 -7.59
CA VAL A 230 -10.95 -9.95 -7.68
C VAL A 230 -11.46 -10.51 -9.03
N VAL A 231 -10.56 -10.71 -9.99
CA VAL A 231 -10.88 -11.26 -11.31
C VAL A 231 -10.72 -12.77 -11.38
N ARG A 232 -9.99 -13.34 -10.41
CA ARG A 232 -9.93 -14.79 -10.21
C ARG A 232 -9.71 -15.12 -8.75
N GLN A 233 -10.53 -16.01 -8.22
CA GLN A 233 -10.28 -16.70 -6.96
C GLN A 233 -9.81 -18.12 -7.26
N ILE A 234 -8.71 -18.53 -6.64
CA ILE A 234 -8.09 -19.86 -6.78
C ILE A 234 -8.20 -20.57 -5.44
N ARG A 235 -8.75 -21.79 -5.46
CA ARG A 235 -8.75 -22.67 -4.29
C ARG A 235 -7.33 -23.23 -4.09
N PRO A 236 -6.66 -22.97 -2.95
CA PRO A 236 -5.29 -23.40 -2.76
C PRO A 236 -5.21 -24.93 -2.64
N LYS A 237 -4.30 -25.56 -3.38
CA LYS A 237 -4.11 -27.02 -3.32
C LYS A 237 -3.60 -27.48 -1.95
N ASN A 238 -2.86 -26.61 -1.24
CA ASN A 238 -2.29 -26.90 0.08
C ASN A 238 -1.58 -28.27 0.12
N GLN A 239 -0.66 -28.48 -0.82
CA GLN A 239 0.17 -29.69 -0.87
C GLN A 239 1.16 -29.66 0.30
N PRO A 240 1.19 -30.66 1.18
CA PRO A 240 2.17 -30.72 2.26
C PRO A 240 3.60 -30.74 1.72
N ARG A 241 4.53 -30.08 2.41
CA ARG A 241 5.97 -30.12 2.08
C ARG A 241 6.73 -30.98 3.08
N SER A 242 7.81 -31.62 2.63
CA SER A 242 8.68 -32.44 3.48
C SER A 242 9.31 -31.64 4.63
N ALA A 243 9.64 -30.37 4.40
CA ALA A 243 10.16 -29.44 5.42
C ALA A 243 9.06 -28.79 6.28
N GLY A 244 7.81 -29.26 6.19
CA GLY A 244 6.65 -28.67 6.86
C GLY A 244 5.98 -27.54 6.05
N GLY A 245 4.75 -27.24 6.44
CA GLY A 245 3.90 -26.27 5.76
C GLY A 245 3.28 -26.78 4.45
N PHE A 246 2.72 -25.85 3.68
CA PHE A 246 1.90 -26.14 2.51
C PHE A 246 2.31 -25.30 1.30
N ARG A 247 2.19 -25.88 0.11
CA ARG A 247 2.46 -25.25 -1.18
C ARG A 247 1.22 -25.29 -2.07
N SER A 248 0.95 -24.20 -2.77
CA SER A 248 -0.16 -24.08 -3.71
C SER A 248 0.35 -23.50 -5.03
N PRO A 249 0.56 -24.34 -6.07
CA PRO A 249 0.93 -23.87 -7.40
C PRO A 249 -0.19 -23.04 -8.04
N ILE A 250 0.22 -22.03 -8.81
CA ILE A 250 -0.64 -21.12 -9.57
C ILE A 250 -0.15 -21.14 -11.02
N ASP A 251 -1.06 -21.35 -11.96
CA ASP A 251 -0.82 -21.13 -13.38
C ASP A 251 -2.17 -20.84 -14.03
N ILE A 252 -2.42 -19.57 -14.34
CA ILE A 252 -3.64 -19.10 -14.98
C ILE A 252 -3.30 -18.06 -16.04
N SER A 253 -4.20 -17.87 -17.00
CA SER A 253 -4.07 -16.79 -17.98
C SER A 253 -5.38 -16.00 -18.05
N LEU A 254 -5.27 -14.68 -17.98
CA LEU A 254 -6.39 -13.74 -17.97
C LEU A 254 -6.32 -12.84 -19.22
N PRO A 255 -7.44 -12.62 -19.93
CA PRO A 255 -7.50 -11.57 -20.95
C PRO A 255 -7.42 -10.19 -20.30
N LEU A 256 -6.85 -9.22 -21.01
CA LEU A 256 -6.68 -7.84 -20.54
C LEU A 256 -7.51 -6.87 -21.37
N GLU A 257 -8.25 -6.02 -20.67
CA GLU A 257 -9.06 -4.95 -21.24
C GLU A 257 -8.54 -3.59 -20.76
N GLY A 258 -8.25 -2.69 -21.71
CA GLY A 258 -7.74 -1.35 -21.40
C GLY A 258 -6.38 -1.36 -20.68
N SER A 259 -6.05 -0.24 -20.03
CA SER A 259 -4.96 -0.24 -19.05
C SER A 259 -5.41 -0.90 -17.76
N VAL A 260 -4.50 -1.67 -17.16
CA VAL A 260 -4.80 -2.44 -15.96
C VAL A 260 -3.55 -2.67 -15.14
N TRP A 261 -3.67 -2.57 -13.82
CA TRP A 261 -2.69 -3.13 -12.91
C TRP A 261 -3.19 -4.46 -12.35
N ILE A 262 -2.27 -5.42 -12.15
CA ILE A 262 -2.59 -6.76 -11.64
C ILE A 262 -1.69 -7.09 -10.45
N ALA A 263 -2.28 -7.63 -9.39
CA ALA A 263 -1.55 -8.14 -8.23
C ALA A 263 -2.11 -9.51 -7.79
N VAL A 264 -1.32 -10.26 -7.03
CA VAL A 264 -1.77 -11.51 -6.39
C VAL A 264 -1.72 -11.34 -4.88
N ARG A 265 -2.77 -11.81 -4.20
CA ARG A 265 -2.80 -11.92 -2.74
C ARG A 265 -3.28 -13.28 -2.28
N CYS A 266 -2.89 -13.69 -1.08
CA CYS A 266 -3.36 -14.94 -0.47
C CYS A 266 -3.63 -14.74 1.02
N PHE A 267 -4.43 -15.64 1.59
CA PHE A 267 -4.86 -15.54 2.98
C PHE A 267 -4.68 -16.88 3.71
N GLU A 268 -4.08 -16.81 4.89
CA GLU A 268 -3.96 -17.91 5.85
C GLU A 268 -4.89 -17.61 7.03
N PRO A 269 -6.03 -18.31 7.17
CA PRO A 269 -6.88 -18.17 8.34
C PRO A 269 -6.16 -18.68 9.59
N ARG A 270 -6.40 -18.01 10.72
CA ARG A 270 -5.91 -18.35 12.05
C ARG A 270 -7.10 -18.52 13.01
N PRO A 271 -6.92 -19.19 14.15
CA PRO A 271 -7.94 -19.26 15.19
C PRO A 271 -8.49 -17.87 15.57
N ASN A 272 -9.73 -17.83 16.05
CA ASN A 272 -10.43 -16.63 16.51
C ASN A 272 -10.68 -15.57 15.41
N GLY A 273 -10.88 -16.01 14.16
CA GLY A 273 -11.24 -15.13 13.04
C GLY A 273 -10.10 -14.24 12.54
N ARG A 274 -8.86 -14.58 12.88
CA ARG A 274 -7.66 -13.81 12.55
C ARG A 274 -7.06 -14.27 11.24
N TYR A 275 -6.21 -13.44 10.63
CA TYR A 275 -5.68 -13.72 9.29
C TYR A 275 -4.21 -13.34 9.18
N ARG A 276 -3.48 -14.11 8.38
CA ARG A 276 -2.25 -13.65 7.74
C ARG A 276 -2.50 -13.51 6.26
N PHE A 277 -1.73 -12.65 5.63
CA PHE A 277 -1.83 -12.45 4.19
C PHE A 277 -0.46 -12.22 3.59
N ALA A 278 -0.38 -12.42 2.27
CA ALA A 278 0.66 -11.85 1.45
C ALA A 278 0.04 -11.14 0.24
N HIS A 279 0.72 -10.13 -0.28
CA HIS A 279 0.27 -9.34 -1.43
C HIS A 279 1.48 -8.91 -2.26
N THR A 280 1.52 -9.23 -3.55
CA THR A 280 2.60 -8.78 -4.46
C THR A 280 2.52 -7.28 -4.71
N ALA A 281 3.62 -6.63 -5.06
CA ALA A 281 3.51 -5.39 -5.80
C ALA A 281 2.71 -5.64 -7.10
N PRO A 282 1.97 -4.63 -7.60
CA PRO A 282 1.28 -4.75 -8.88
C PRO A 282 2.28 -4.77 -10.04
N VAL A 283 1.91 -5.45 -11.13
CA VAL A 283 2.43 -5.16 -12.47
C VAL A 283 1.46 -4.25 -13.21
N TYR A 284 1.93 -3.48 -14.18
CA TYR A 284 1.13 -2.52 -14.93
C TYR A 284 1.12 -2.90 -16.41
N PHE A 285 -0.06 -2.89 -17.03
CA PHE A 285 -0.25 -3.04 -18.46
C PHE A 285 -0.83 -1.74 -18.98
N ASP A 286 0.00 -0.93 -19.62
CA ASP A 286 -0.33 0.42 -20.07
C ASP A 286 -0.77 0.41 -21.53
N ARG A 287 -1.99 0.85 -21.78
CA ARG A 287 -2.52 1.08 -23.13
C ARG A 287 -2.62 2.58 -23.36
N PRO A 288 -1.81 3.15 -24.27
CA PRO A 288 -1.84 4.58 -24.57
C PRO A 288 -3.26 5.08 -24.87
N GLY A 289 -3.63 6.24 -24.30
CA GLY A 289 -4.96 6.85 -24.46
C GLY A 289 -6.09 6.22 -23.64
N HIS A 290 -5.86 5.08 -22.99
CA HIS A 290 -6.89 4.37 -22.21
C HIS A 290 -6.45 4.15 -20.75
N PRO A 291 -6.26 5.20 -19.94
CA PRO A 291 -5.80 5.07 -18.56
C PRO A 291 -6.81 4.30 -17.70
N VAL A 292 -6.32 3.73 -16.60
CA VAL A 292 -7.20 3.18 -15.56
C VAL A 292 -8.14 4.29 -15.08
N ARG A 293 -9.44 4.02 -15.05
CA ARG A 293 -10.45 4.94 -14.50
C ARG A 293 -10.83 4.51 -13.09
N PRO A 294 -10.62 5.36 -12.07
CA PRO A 294 -11.00 5.04 -10.70
C PRO A 294 -12.52 4.99 -10.56
N ARG A 295 -13.01 4.20 -9.60
CA ARG A 295 -14.44 4.18 -9.28
C ARG A 295 -14.81 5.54 -8.69
N ARG A 296 -15.95 6.10 -9.10
CA ARG A 296 -16.43 7.39 -8.59
C ARG A 296 -16.46 7.45 -7.06
N ALA A 297 -16.95 6.40 -6.41
CA ALA A 297 -17.03 6.31 -4.95
C ALA A 297 -15.66 6.33 -4.24
N ASP A 298 -14.61 5.80 -4.88
CA ASP A 298 -13.26 5.82 -4.32
C ASP A 298 -12.69 7.25 -4.35
N VAL A 299 -12.88 7.97 -5.46
CA VAL A 299 -12.40 9.35 -5.57
C VAL A 299 -13.22 10.31 -4.71
N GLN A 300 -14.54 10.07 -4.59
CA GLN A 300 -15.39 10.82 -3.66
C GLN A 300 -14.88 10.71 -2.21
N PHE A 301 -14.47 9.52 -1.79
CA PHE A 301 -13.83 9.34 -0.48
C PHE A 301 -12.56 10.19 -0.35
N LEU A 302 -11.66 10.19 -1.35
CA LEU A 302 -10.44 11.00 -1.31
C LEU A 302 -10.75 12.51 -1.22
N VAL A 303 -11.73 12.99 -2.00
CA VAL A 303 -12.21 14.38 -1.96
C VAL A 303 -12.77 14.73 -0.59
N GLN A 304 -13.68 13.91 -0.06
CA GLN A 304 -14.28 14.11 1.25
C GLN A 304 -13.23 14.20 2.35
N ARG A 305 -12.23 13.31 2.34
CA ARG A 305 -11.13 13.33 3.31
C ARG A 305 -10.34 14.63 3.24
N MET A 306 -10.07 15.17 2.05
CA MET A 306 -9.39 16.48 1.93
C MET A 306 -10.25 17.63 2.48
N GLU A 307 -11.56 17.63 2.23
CA GLU A 307 -12.47 18.67 2.75
C GLU A 307 -12.59 18.63 4.28
N GLU A 308 -12.68 17.43 4.86
CA GLU A 308 -12.67 17.22 6.31
C GLU A 308 -11.36 17.70 6.93
N GLU A 309 -10.23 17.34 6.35
CA GLU A 309 -8.93 17.74 6.88
C GLU A 309 -8.66 19.23 6.69
N LEU A 310 -9.10 19.86 5.59
CA LEU A 310 -9.04 21.32 5.45
C LEU A 310 -9.80 22.02 6.59
N ARG A 311 -11.02 21.56 6.91
CA ARG A 311 -11.79 22.10 8.03
C ARG A 311 -11.07 21.89 9.36
N ARG A 312 -10.56 20.68 9.60
CA ARG A 312 -9.85 20.31 10.83
C ARG A 312 -8.55 21.10 11.04
N ASN A 313 -7.88 21.47 9.96
CA ASN A 313 -6.58 22.15 10.00
C ASN A 313 -6.67 23.69 9.92
N THR A 314 -7.82 24.25 9.50
CA THR A 314 -8.05 25.70 9.49
C THR A 314 -7.85 26.31 10.88
N GLY A 315 -7.02 27.36 10.97
CA GLY A 315 -6.68 28.00 12.24
C GLY A 315 -5.69 27.21 13.12
N VAL A 316 -5.13 26.11 12.60
CA VAL A 316 -4.06 25.34 13.25
C VAL A 316 -2.80 25.35 12.39
N LEU A 317 -2.93 25.03 11.11
CA LEU A 317 -1.84 25.05 10.15
C LEU A 317 -1.70 26.43 9.52
N ASP A 318 -0.48 26.77 9.12
CA ASP A 318 -0.25 27.96 8.31
C ASP A 318 -0.80 27.80 6.88
N GLU A 319 -0.83 28.92 6.16
CA GLU A 319 -1.40 28.96 4.81
C GLU A 319 -0.61 28.11 3.80
N SER A 320 0.70 27.93 4.00
CA SER A 320 1.53 27.12 3.12
C SER A 320 1.15 25.63 3.21
N ALA A 321 0.91 25.13 4.43
CA ALA A 321 0.46 23.78 4.69
C ALA A 321 -1.00 23.58 4.26
N LEU A 322 -1.89 24.55 4.49
CA LEU A 322 -3.28 24.49 4.01
C LEU A 322 -3.33 24.43 2.46
N ASN A 323 -2.43 25.12 1.77
CA ASN A 323 -2.32 25.06 0.32
C ASN A 323 -1.98 23.65 -0.20
N GLU A 324 -1.20 22.85 0.52
CA GLU A 324 -0.93 21.45 0.15
C GLU A 324 -2.21 20.60 0.15
N TYR A 325 -3.08 20.79 1.14
CA TYR A 325 -4.39 20.14 1.15
C TYR A 325 -5.30 20.63 0.02
N ARG A 326 -5.29 21.93 -0.31
CA ARG A 326 -6.07 22.48 -1.43
C ARG A 326 -5.58 21.94 -2.77
N GLU A 327 -4.27 21.77 -2.94
CA GLU A 327 -3.67 21.16 -4.13
C GLU A 327 -4.11 19.70 -4.29
N ALA A 328 -3.99 18.90 -3.22
CA ALA A 328 -4.45 17.51 -3.21
C ALA A 328 -5.96 17.42 -3.53
N LEU A 329 -6.79 18.26 -2.90
CA LEU A 329 -8.23 18.36 -3.18
C LEU A 329 -8.50 18.69 -4.66
N GLY A 330 -7.80 19.67 -5.22
CA GLY A 330 -7.95 20.06 -6.62
C GLY A 330 -7.60 18.92 -7.58
N LEU A 331 -6.55 18.15 -7.27
CA LEU A 331 -6.20 16.96 -8.03
C LEU A 331 -7.29 15.89 -7.95
N TYR A 332 -7.78 15.56 -6.75
CA TYR A 332 -8.82 14.54 -6.60
C TYR A 332 -10.15 14.95 -7.25
N ARG A 333 -10.52 16.23 -7.22
CA ARG A 333 -11.71 16.73 -7.94
C ARG A 333 -11.59 16.55 -9.46
N ARG A 334 -10.42 16.85 -10.05
CA ARG A 334 -10.17 16.59 -11.48
C ARG A 334 -10.22 15.10 -11.84
N LEU A 335 -9.78 14.22 -10.94
CA LEU A 335 -9.92 12.77 -11.12
C LEU A 335 -11.39 12.33 -11.02
N LEU A 336 -12.18 12.97 -10.15
CA LEU A 336 -13.59 12.65 -9.96
C LEU A 336 -14.42 12.94 -11.21
N GLU A 337 -14.08 13.97 -11.98
CA GLU A 337 -14.68 14.28 -13.28
C GLU A 337 -14.47 13.17 -14.32
N LYS A 338 -13.35 12.44 -14.22
CA LYS A 338 -12.95 11.36 -15.14
C LYS A 338 -13.26 9.96 -14.62
N ALA A 339 -13.71 9.85 -13.37
CA ALA A 339 -14.02 8.58 -12.72
C ALA A 339 -15.15 7.83 -13.45
N ARG A 340 -15.18 6.51 -13.29
CA ARG A 340 -16.21 5.64 -13.86
C ARG A 340 -17.28 5.26 -12.85
#